data_AF-A0A1G7WIL7-F1
#
_entry.id   AF-A0A1G7WIL7-F1
#
_cell.length_a   1.000
_cell.length_b   1.000
_cell.length_c   1.000
_cell.angle_alpha   90.00
_cell.angle_beta   90.00
_cell.angle_gamma   90.00
#
_symmetry.space_group_name_H-M   'P 1'
#
loop_
_entity.id
_entity.type
_entity.pdbx_description
1 polymer ?
#
loop_
_entity_poly.entity_id
_entity_poly.type
_entity_poly.pdbx_seq_one_letter_code
_entity_poly.pdbx_strand_id
1 'polypeptide(L)' 'MIFTTAQWKELEDGKFFIGAAPIGPTELEHNDRYVFALPARYNYAYPEGYQEVEKILENHPLEAIEVK' A
#
# COMPACT_ATOMS: atom_id res chain seq x y z
N MET A 1 -3.61 -4.09 -1.97
CA MET A 1 -3.03 -4.59 -3.24
C MET A 1 -1.76 -5.35 -2.91
N ILE A 2 -1.35 -6.29 -3.77
CA ILE A 2 -0.16 -7.12 -3.55
C ILE A 2 0.67 -7.10 -4.83
N PHE A 3 1.95 -6.75 -4.72
CA PHE A 3 2.92 -6.72 -5.81
C PHE A 3 4.11 -7.62 -5.47
N THR A 4 4.80 -8.13 -6.48
CA THR A 4 6.18 -8.58 -6.26
C THR A 4 7.09 -7.36 -6.07
N THR A 5 8.26 -7.55 -5.45
CA THR A 5 9.26 -6.49 -5.31
C THR A 5 9.69 -5.89 -6.66
N ALA A 6 9.78 -6.72 -7.70
CA ALA A 6 10.06 -6.27 -9.07
C ALA A 6 8.93 -5.40 -9.63
N GLN A 7 7.67 -5.82 -9.46
CA GLN A 7 6.51 -5.04 -9.92
C GLN A 7 6.39 -3.70 -9.18
N TRP A 8 6.66 -3.69 -7.87
CA TRP A 8 6.67 -2.45 -7.08
C TRP A 8 7.72 -1.46 -7.61
N LYS A 9 8.94 -1.95 -7.87
CA LYS A 9 10.00 -1.12 -8.46
C LYS A 9 9.60 -0.56 -9.83
N GLU A 10 9.00 -1.37 -10.70
CA GLU A 10 8.55 -0.91 -12.01
C GLU A 10 7.42 0.14 -11.92
N LEU A 11 6.56 0.03 -10.91
CA LEU A 11 5.53 1.02 -10.59
C LEU A 11 6.16 2.34 -10.11
N GLU A 12 7.13 2.28 -9.20
CA GLU A 12 7.87 3.44 -8.70
C GLU A 12 8.70 4.12 -9.80
N ASP A 13 9.30 3.33 -10.68
CA ASP A 13 10.03 3.81 -11.87
C ASP A 13 9.07 4.38 -12.95
N GLY A 14 7.75 4.33 -12.74
CA GLY A 14 6.74 4.87 -13.66
C GLY A 14 6.63 4.09 -14.98
N LYS A 15 7.07 2.82 -15.02
CA LYS A 15 7.00 1.98 -16.22
C LYS A 15 5.56 1.54 -16.52
N PHE A 16 4.73 1.46 -15.49
CA PHE A 16 3.29 1.28 -15.62
C PHE A 16 2.57 2.02 -14.50
N PHE A 17 1.25 2.23 -14.69
CA PHE A 17 0.40 2.94 -13.75
C PHE A 17 -0.84 2.13 -13.45
N ILE A 18 -1.36 2.25 -12.23
CA ILE A 18 -2.60 1.61 -11.80
C ILE A 18 -3.67 2.67 -11.66
N GLY A 19 -4.60 2.67 -12.63
CA GLY A 19 -5.66 3.68 -12.73
C GLY A 19 -5.18 4.98 -13.36
N ALA A 20 -6.05 5.99 -13.32
CA ALA A 20 -5.82 7.31 -13.91
C ALA A 20 -5.42 8.38 -12.88
N ALA A 21 -5.12 7.98 -11.64
CA ALA A 21 -4.79 8.92 -10.58
C ALA A 21 -3.33 9.42 -10.70
N PRO A 22 -3.06 10.72 -10.48
CA PRO A 22 -1.70 11.28 -10.49
C PRO A 22 -0.87 10.86 -9.27
N ILE A 23 -1.51 10.33 -8.23
CA ILE A 23 -0.87 9.81 -7.02
C ILE A 23 -1.02 8.31 -7.06
N GLY A 24 0.11 7.60 -6.96
CA GLY A 24 0.15 6.15 -7.00
C GLY A 24 -0.31 5.49 -5.70
N PRO A 25 -0.31 4.15 -5.68
CA PRO A 25 -0.40 3.36 -4.45
C PRO A 25 0.65 3.76 -3.41
N THR A 26 0.35 3.50 -2.13
CA THR A 26 1.30 3.70 -1.02
C THR A 26 1.66 2.36 -0.41
N GLU A 27 2.94 2.14 -0.10
CA GLU A 27 3.37 0.93 0.61
C GLU A 27 2.73 0.88 2.00
N LEU A 28 2.21 -0.29 2.36
CA LEU A 28 1.67 -0.60 3.68
C LEU A 28 2.68 -1.41 4.49
N GLU A 29 3.26 -2.45 3.89
CA GLU A 29 4.30 -3.30 4.47
C GLU A 29 4.89 -4.18 3.36
N HIS A 30 6.02 -4.82 3.60
CA HIS A 30 6.58 -5.81 2.68
C HIS A 30 7.18 -7.02 3.38
N ASN A 31 7.46 -8.05 2.58
CA ASN A 31 8.36 -9.14 2.92
C ASN A 31 9.35 -9.36 1.77
N ASP A 32 10.22 -10.36 1.89
CA ASP A 32 11.25 -10.67 0.89
C ASP A 32 10.72 -10.91 -0.53
N ARG A 33 9.43 -11.19 -0.69
CA ARG A 33 8.82 -11.51 -1.99
C ARG A 33 7.77 -10.50 -2.45
N TYR A 34 7.03 -9.91 -1.52
CA TYR A 34 5.83 -9.16 -1.80
C TYR A 34 5.78 -7.82 -1.09
N VAL A 35 5.21 -6.83 -1.76
CA VAL A 35 4.84 -5.53 -1.21
C VAL A 35 3.32 -5.48 -1.10
N PHE A 36 2.83 -5.21 0.11
CA PHE A 36 1.44 -4.91 0.41
C PHE A 36 1.25 -3.41 0.30
N ALA A 37 0.25 -2.97 -0.44
CA ALA A 37 0.05 -1.55 -0.71
C ALA A 37 -1.41 -1.14 -0.60
N LEU A 38 -1.63 0.09 -0.14
CA LEU A 38 -2.93 0.76 -0.17
C LEU A 38 -3.22 1.28 -1.58
N PRO A 39 -4.47 1.16 -2.07
CA PRO A 39 -4.88 1.79 -3.32
C PRO A 39 -4.61 3.29 -3.34
N ALA A 40 -4.32 3.82 -4.53
CA ALA A 40 -4.29 5.26 -4.72
C ALA A 40 -5.60 5.87 -4.20
N ARG A 41 -5.51 6.95 -3.41
CA ARG A 41 -6.67 7.69 -2.90
C ARG A 41 -7.64 6.85 -2.06
N TYR A 42 -7.14 5.86 -1.31
CA TYR A 42 -7.99 4.93 -0.55
C TYR A 42 -9.01 5.62 0.40
N ASN A 43 -8.71 6.80 0.92
CA ASN A 43 -9.56 7.58 1.83
C ASN A 43 -10.04 8.92 1.24
N TYR A 44 -9.94 9.16 -0.07
CA TYR A 44 -10.19 10.48 -0.68
C TYR A 44 -11.63 11.00 -0.51
N ALA A 45 -12.59 10.10 -0.29
CA ALA A 45 -13.98 10.46 0.01
C ALA A 45 -14.21 10.87 1.47
N TYR A 46 -13.17 10.83 2.32
CA TYR A 46 -13.23 11.07 3.78
C TYR A 46 -14.44 10.38 4.45
N PRO A 47 -14.61 9.05 4.27
CA PRO A 47 -15.73 8.33 4.88
C PRO A 47 -15.67 8.46 6.41
N GLU A 48 -16.81 8.33 7.07
CA GLU A 48 -16.85 8.25 8.53
C GLU A 48 -15.88 7.17 9.03
N GLY A 49 -15.07 7.50 10.05
CA GLY A 49 -14.05 6.60 10.60
C GLY A 49 -12.69 6.63 9.89
N TYR A 50 -12.48 7.45 8.85
CA TYR A 50 -11.20 7.47 8.12
C TYR A 50 -10.01 7.89 9.01
N GLN A 51 -10.24 8.73 10.02
CA GLN A 51 -9.18 9.22 10.91
C GLN A 51 -8.66 8.12 11.84
N GLU A 52 -9.54 7.25 12.30
CA GLU A 52 -9.20 6.07 13.09
C GLU A 52 -8.38 5.08 12.26
N VAL A 53 -8.77 4.89 10.99
CA VAL A 53 -8.00 4.07 10.05
C VAL A 53 -6.62 4.66 9.81
N GLU A 54 -6.48 5.96 9.56
CA GLU A 54 -5.18 6.63 9.43
C GLU A 54 -4.30 6.39 10.66
N LYS A 55 -4.84 6.59 11.87
CA LYS A 55 -4.10 6.30 13.11
C LYS A 55 -3.66 4.85 13.22
N ILE A 56 -4.47 3.89 12.77
CA ILE A 56 -4.08 2.46 12.76
C ILE A 56 -2.92 2.24 11.80
N LEU A 57 -2.98 2.82 10.60
CA LEU A 57 -1.96 2.68 9.57
C LEU A 57 -0.63 3.34 9.96
N GLU A 58 -0.66 4.53 10.57
CA GLU A 58 0.51 5.22 11.13
C GLU A 58 1.24 4.41 12.21
N ASN A 59 0.54 3.47 12.86
CA ASN A 59 1.11 2.61 13.91
C ASN A 59 1.66 1.28 13.38
N HIS A 60 1.83 1.11 12.07
CA HIS A 60 2.37 -0.11 11.44
C HIS A 60 1.64 -1.38 11.92
N PRO A 61 0.37 -1.57 11.55
CA PRO A 61 -0.52 -2.54 12.19
C PRO A 61 -0.29 -3.99 11.73
N LEU A 62 0.72 -4.25 10.91
CA LEU A 62 1.02 -5.56 10.36
C LEU A 62 2.20 -6.18 11.10
N GLU A 63 2.02 -7.41 11.58
CA GLU A 63 3.07 -8.20 12.20
C GLU A 63 3.41 -9.38 11.29
N ALA A 64 4.70 -9.56 11.00
CA ALA A 64 5.18 -10.72 10.24
C ALA A 64 5.04 -11.99 11.09
N ILE A 65 4.38 -13.01 10.53
CA ILE A 65 4.28 -14.32 11.17
C ILE A 65 5.46 -15.17 10.71
N GLU A 66 6.34 -15.55 11.63
CA GLU A 66 7.36 -16.57 11.36
C GLU A 66 6.70 -17.96 11.26
N VAL A 67 6.83 -18.59 10.09
CA VAL A 67 6.46 -20.00 9.91
C VAL A 67 7.66 -20.85 10.34
N LYS A 68 7.50 -21.58 11.44
CA LYS A 68 8.50 -22.53 11.96
C LYS A 68 8.64 -23.77 11.10
#